data_AF-A0A6J6RS25-F1
#
_entry.id   AF-A0A6J6RS25-F1
#
_cell.length_a   1.000
_cell.length_b   1.000
_cell.length_c   1.000
_cell.angle_alpha   90.00
_cell.angle_beta   90.00
_cell.angle_gamma   90.00
#
_symmetry.space_group_name_H-M   'P 1'
#
loop_
_entity.id
_entity.type
_entity.pdbx_description
1 polymer ?
#
loop_
_entity_poly.entity_id
_entity_poly.type
_entity_poly.pdbx_seq_one_letter_code
_entity_poly.pdbx_strand_id
1 'polypeptide(L)'
;MTRSSRTLRAALVATALTCVGTPVLPGPAHAVPRGEESVAAPVPARERHVAGLLAVPGDSWVVLRGHGWGHGHGMSQYGAGGAAAAGLTWQEILDFYYPGTRRGVATGEIRVLLTGDSTPDLVVRHQPGLQLVAGGTATVLPDGVTDQWRLALTPRGPRLQRRDVQAGVLRWRPERPVPAGAGFSAGGGPLVLVAPTGDAAYRGRLVAVPGVGTVNTLPLEDYVRGVVTREMPASWPAHAVAAQAVAARTYAVRSRSTARAWDVCDTTSCQVYGGVGGETAAGDAAVSATTGTTLTHGGLPALTMYSSSNGGRALSAGLPYLVDQRDPWDDWAPNPNHTWRRMVADTTLEQLRPAVGDLVAVEVLAREGGGEWGGRVTSLRLVGTTGTATVPGDEVKARLGLKERWFTLVGARRR
;
A
#
# COMPACT_ATOMS: atom_id res chain seq x y z
N MET A 1 58.18 19.03 -48.05
CA MET A 1 57.02 18.82 -48.94
C MET A 1 56.30 17.54 -48.53
N THR A 2 55.13 17.72 -47.91
CA THR A 2 54.00 16.79 -47.70
C THR A 2 54.25 15.28 -47.67
N ARG A 3 54.14 14.66 -46.47
CA ARG A 3 53.75 13.25 -46.33
C ARG A 3 52.45 13.15 -45.55
N SER A 4 51.44 12.67 -46.26
CA SER A 4 50.07 12.41 -45.83
C SER A 4 50.02 11.23 -44.87
N SER A 5 49.47 11.46 -43.67
CA SER A 5 49.22 10.44 -42.65
C SER A 5 47.83 9.82 -42.84
N ARG A 6 47.79 8.56 -43.25
CA ARG A 6 46.59 7.71 -43.23
C ARG A 6 46.38 7.20 -41.80
N THR A 7 45.31 7.64 -41.15
CA THR A 7 44.83 7.12 -39.87
C THR A 7 43.97 5.87 -40.11
N LEU A 8 44.36 4.75 -39.49
CA LEU A 8 43.57 3.52 -39.46
C LEU A 8 42.30 3.73 -38.61
N ARG A 9 41.15 3.36 -39.17
CA ARG A 9 39.89 3.15 -38.44
C ARG A 9 39.95 1.81 -37.71
N ALA A 10 39.88 1.83 -36.37
CA ALA A 10 39.48 0.67 -35.58
C ALA A 10 37.97 0.76 -35.31
N ALA A 11 37.22 -0.21 -35.83
CA ALA A 11 35.79 -0.35 -35.57
C ALA A 11 35.60 -1.07 -34.22
N LEU A 12 35.05 -0.36 -33.23
CA LEU A 12 34.50 -0.99 -32.02
C LEU A 12 33.05 -1.40 -32.33
N VAL A 13 32.79 -2.71 -32.36
CA VAL A 13 31.45 -3.27 -32.42
C VAL A 13 30.85 -3.19 -31.02
N ALA A 14 29.86 -2.31 -30.84
CA ALA A 14 29.06 -2.27 -29.62
C ALA A 14 27.96 -3.35 -29.71
N THR A 15 28.14 -4.44 -28.98
CA THR A 15 27.12 -5.47 -28.81
C THR A 15 26.01 -4.90 -27.93
N ALA A 16 24.85 -4.60 -28.52
CA ALA A 16 23.66 -4.18 -27.81
C ALA A 16 23.14 -5.34 -26.94
N LEU A 17 23.24 -5.19 -25.62
CA LEU A 17 22.56 -6.06 -24.67
C LEU A 17 21.08 -5.67 -24.67
N THR A 18 20.26 -6.44 -25.38
CA THR A 18 18.80 -6.35 -25.31
C THR A 18 18.35 -6.66 -23.88
N CYS A 19 17.97 -5.62 -23.14
CA CYS A 19 17.32 -5.77 -21.85
C CYS A 19 15.94 -6.39 -22.06
N VAL A 20 15.81 -7.65 -21.65
CA VAL A 20 14.55 -8.38 -21.54
C VAL A 20 13.64 -7.64 -20.55
N GLY A 21 12.36 -7.55 -20.90
CA GLY A 21 11.36 -6.69 -20.29
C GLY A 21 11.26 -6.76 -18.77
N THR A 22 10.97 -5.60 -18.18
CA THR A 22 10.50 -5.45 -16.81
C THR A 22 9.27 -6.33 -16.57
N PRO A 23 9.24 -7.16 -15.50
CA PRO A 23 8.01 -7.86 -15.13
C PRO A 23 6.94 -6.84 -14.77
N VAL A 24 5.79 -6.94 -15.43
CA VAL A 24 4.58 -6.20 -15.08
C VAL A 24 4.11 -6.71 -13.72
N LEU A 25 4.16 -5.85 -12.71
CA LEU A 25 3.56 -6.15 -11.40
C LEU A 25 2.04 -6.25 -11.58
N PRO A 26 1.37 -7.28 -11.04
CA PRO A 26 -0.09 -7.35 -11.07
C PRO A 26 -0.69 -6.15 -10.33
N GLY A 27 -1.77 -5.60 -10.89
CA GLY A 27 -2.45 -4.43 -10.35
C GLY A 27 -3.03 -4.66 -8.95
N PRO A 28 -3.24 -3.59 -8.16
CA PRO A 28 -3.67 -3.68 -6.77
C PRO A 28 -5.08 -4.27 -6.65
N ALA A 29 -5.24 -5.22 -5.73
CA ALA A 29 -6.55 -5.62 -5.24
C ALA A 29 -7.18 -4.42 -4.51
N HIS A 30 -8.37 -4.00 -4.95
CA HIS A 30 -9.12 -2.94 -4.31
C HIS A 30 -9.38 -3.28 -2.84
N ALA A 31 -9.07 -2.35 -1.94
CA ALA A 31 -9.54 -2.43 -0.56
C ALA A 31 -11.06 -2.30 -0.55
N VAL A 32 -11.74 -3.40 -0.22
CA VAL A 32 -13.18 -3.41 0.03
C VAL A 32 -13.43 -2.57 1.30
N PRO A 33 -14.43 -1.68 1.32
CA PRO A 33 -14.79 -0.92 2.53
C PRO A 33 -15.06 -1.88 3.69
N ARG A 34 -14.73 -1.48 4.92
CA ARG A 34 -15.13 -2.18 6.15
C ARG A 34 -16.66 -2.10 6.31
N GLY A 35 -17.39 -2.93 5.57
CA GLY A 35 -18.78 -3.25 5.83
C GLY A 35 -18.88 -4.27 6.95
N GLU A 36 -19.93 -4.18 7.75
CA GLU A 36 -20.19 -4.98 8.96
C GLU A 36 -19.73 -6.45 8.83
N GLU A 37 -18.53 -6.76 9.33
CA GLU A 37 -18.08 -8.13 9.52
C GLU A 37 -18.92 -8.72 10.66
N SER A 38 -19.78 -9.69 10.34
CA SER A 38 -20.30 -10.54 11.40
C SER A 38 -19.12 -11.25 12.05
N VAL A 39 -19.02 -11.13 13.37
CA VAL A 39 -18.00 -11.80 14.17
C VAL A 39 -18.16 -13.31 13.93
N ALA A 40 -17.29 -13.87 13.10
CA ALA A 40 -17.24 -15.30 12.90
C ALA A 40 -16.77 -15.94 14.21
N ALA A 41 -17.63 -16.76 14.82
CA ALA A 41 -17.26 -17.56 15.98
C ALA A 41 -15.97 -18.37 15.69
N PRO A 42 -15.12 -18.62 16.71
CA PRO A 42 -13.90 -19.40 16.53
C PRO A 42 -14.20 -20.76 15.90
N VAL A 43 -13.43 -21.11 14.87
CA VAL A 43 -13.61 -22.34 14.09
C VAL A 43 -13.14 -23.52 14.93
N PRO A 44 -13.97 -24.57 15.16
CA PRO A 44 -13.54 -25.75 15.90
C PRO A 44 -12.37 -26.44 15.19
N ALA A 45 -11.34 -26.85 15.94
CA ALA A 45 -10.13 -27.54 15.46
C ALA A 45 -10.38 -28.90 14.76
N ARG A 46 -11.64 -29.31 14.55
CA ARG A 46 -12.05 -30.63 14.04
C ARG A 46 -12.85 -30.59 12.73
N GLU A 47 -13.06 -29.45 12.10
CA GLU A 47 -13.67 -29.43 10.76
C GLU A 47 -12.73 -30.11 9.75
N ARG A 48 -13.18 -31.21 9.13
CA ARG A 48 -12.41 -31.97 8.14
C ARG A 48 -12.20 -31.11 6.89
N HIS A 49 -10.96 -31.00 6.42
CA HIS A 49 -10.67 -30.40 5.11
C HIS A 49 -10.90 -31.43 4.01
N VAL A 50 -11.34 -30.97 2.83
CA VAL A 50 -11.52 -31.81 1.65
C VAL A 50 -10.30 -31.64 0.74
N ALA A 51 -9.46 -32.66 0.67
CA ALA A 51 -8.22 -32.66 -0.11
C ALA A 51 -8.43 -32.93 -1.62
N GLY A 52 -9.64 -33.32 -2.03
CA GLY A 52 -9.99 -33.62 -3.42
C GLY A 52 -11.27 -32.93 -3.87
N LEU A 53 -11.97 -33.55 -4.82
CA LEU A 53 -13.22 -33.02 -5.38
C LEU A 53 -14.31 -32.93 -4.30
N LEU A 54 -14.77 -31.71 -4.02
CA LEU A 54 -15.91 -31.43 -3.16
C LEU A 54 -17.18 -31.32 -4.01
N ALA A 55 -18.14 -32.22 -3.80
CA ALA A 55 -19.47 -32.11 -4.39
C ALA A 55 -20.21 -30.88 -3.84
N VAL A 56 -20.84 -30.12 -4.73
CA VAL A 56 -21.63 -28.93 -4.41
C VAL A 56 -23.06 -29.17 -4.93
N PRO A 57 -24.02 -29.50 -4.05
CA PRO A 57 -25.42 -29.55 -4.44
C PRO A 57 -25.87 -28.17 -4.94
N GLY A 58 -26.78 -28.12 -5.91
CA GLY A 58 -27.36 -26.85 -6.36
C GLY A 58 -28.01 -26.10 -5.20
N ASP A 59 -27.91 -24.77 -5.26
CA ASP A 59 -28.31 -23.83 -4.22
C ASP A 59 -27.57 -24.05 -2.90
N SER A 60 -26.24 -24.00 -2.94
CA SER A 60 -25.37 -24.22 -1.79
C SER A 60 -24.37 -23.08 -1.51
N TRP A 61 -24.00 -22.97 -0.23
CA TRP A 61 -22.78 -22.34 0.25
C TRP A 61 -21.61 -23.33 0.19
N VAL A 62 -20.54 -22.96 -0.50
CA VAL A 62 -19.21 -23.58 -0.35
C VAL A 62 -18.52 -22.95 0.85
N VAL A 63 -18.14 -23.78 1.82
CA VAL A 63 -17.52 -23.36 3.09
C VAL A 63 -16.00 -23.44 2.96
N LEU A 64 -15.35 -22.31 3.19
CA LEU A 64 -13.90 -22.14 3.20
C LEU A 64 -13.41 -21.89 4.63
N ARG A 65 -12.29 -22.50 4.98
CA ARG A 65 -11.46 -22.10 6.15
C ARG A 65 -10.13 -21.61 5.61
N GLY A 66 -9.60 -20.53 6.14
CA GLY A 66 -8.32 -20.00 5.69
C GLY A 66 -7.50 -19.32 6.78
N HIS A 67 -6.35 -18.82 6.37
CA HIS A 67 -5.35 -18.18 7.21
C HIS A 67 -4.92 -16.84 6.61
N GLY A 68 -4.48 -15.94 7.48
CA GLY A 68 -3.86 -14.66 7.12
C GLY A 68 -4.82 -13.65 6.48
N TRP A 69 -4.28 -12.45 6.28
CA TRP A 69 -4.92 -11.37 5.55
C TRP A 69 -3.86 -10.46 4.92
N GLY A 70 -3.87 -10.37 3.60
CA GLY A 70 -2.93 -9.57 2.83
C GLY A 70 -2.14 -10.42 1.85
N HIS A 71 -0.84 -10.17 1.70
CA HIS A 71 0.00 -10.86 0.71
C HIS A 71 1.01 -11.83 1.33
N GLY A 72 1.16 -11.83 2.66
CA GLY A 72 1.97 -12.82 3.37
C GLY A 72 3.49 -12.70 3.20
N HIS A 73 4.01 -11.64 2.58
CA HIS A 73 5.46 -11.41 2.43
C HIS A 73 5.97 -10.44 3.50
N GLY A 74 7.16 -10.69 4.04
CA GLY A 74 7.77 -9.82 5.04
C GLY A 74 6.98 -9.79 6.37
N MET A 75 6.84 -8.61 6.95
CA MET A 75 6.31 -8.46 8.30
C MET A 75 4.79 -8.69 8.39
N SER A 76 4.37 -9.63 9.26
CA SER A 76 2.99 -9.68 9.74
C SER A 76 2.78 -8.58 10.77
N GLN A 77 1.79 -7.72 10.58
CA GLN A 77 1.50 -6.66 11.55
C GLN A 77 1.00 -7.26 12.85
N TYR A 78 0.05 -8.20 12.79
CA TYR A 78 -0.42 -8.92 13.97
C TYR A 78 0.70 -9.76 14.62
N GLY A 79 1.57 -10.37 13.81
CA GLY A 79 2.71 -11.11 14.33
C GLY A 79 3.75 -10.20 15.00
N ALA A 80 4.00 -9.00 14.49
CA ALA A 80 4.80 -7.98 15.19
C ALA A 80 4.14 -7.57 16.52
N GLY A 81 2.80 -7.44 16.55
CA GLY A 81 2.03 -7.24 17.77
C GLY A 81 2.21 -8.36 18.79
N GLY A 82 2.11 -9.61 18.35
CA GLY A 82 2.32 -10.81 19.18
C GLY A 82 3.75 -10.94 19.69
N ALA A 83 4.74 -10.67 18.84
CA ALA A 83 6.15 -10.68 19.21
C ALA A 83 6.46 -9.62 20.27
N ALA A 84 5.97 -8.39 20.08
CA ALA A 84 6.11 -7.32 21.07
C ALA A 84 5.37 -7.64 22.38
N ALA A 85 4.19 -8.25 22.31
CA ALA A 85 3.46 -8.72 23.50
C ALA A 85 4.21 -9.83 24.25
N ALA A 86 5.02 -10.63 23.54
CA ALA A 86 5.94 -11.62 24.11
C ALA A 86 7.27 -11.02 24.62
N GLY A 87 7.44 -9.69 24.56
CA GLY A 87 8.60 -8.98 25.09
C GLY A 87 9.71 -8.71 24.09
N LEU A 88 9.53 -9.02 22.80
CA LEU A 88 10.54 -8.71 21.79
C LEU A 88 10.62 -7.20 21.52
N THR A 89 11.84 -6.72 21.37
CA THR A 89 12.14 -5.36 20.96
C THR A 89 11.81 -5.15 19.48
N TRP A 90 11.69 -3.88 19.06
CA TRP A 90 11.45 -3.57 17.64
C TRP A 90 12.61 -4.05 16.76
N GLN A 91 13.82 -4.09 17.30
CA GLN A 91 15.01 -4.63 16.63
C GLN A 91 14.85 -6.13 16.34
N GLU A 92 14.51 -6.92 17.35
CA GLU A 92 14.34 -8.37 17.22
C GLU A 92 13.18 -8.73 16.29
N ILE A 93 12.08 -7.95 16.35
CA ILE A 93 10.96 -8.09 15.43
C ILE A 93 11.42 -7.90 13.97
N LEU A 94 12.17 -6.85 13.69
CA LEU A 94 12.67 -6.59 12.34
C LEU A 94 13.72 -7.61 11.89
N ASP A 95 14.60 -8.06 12.79
CA ASP A 95 15.59 -9.11 12.48
C ASP A 95 14.90 -10.44 12.15
N PHE A 96 13.77 -10.74 12.81
CA PHE A 96 12.94 -11.88 12.49
C PHE A 96 12.29 -11.76 11.11
N TYR A 97 11.62 -10.64 10.80
CA TYR A 97 10.87 -10.49 9.55
C TYR A 97 11.70 -10.13 8.32
N TYR A 98 12.89 -9.57 8.51
CA TYR A 98 13.80 -9.15 7.45
C TYR A 98 15.23 -9.65 7.72
N PRO A 99 15.44 -10.97 7.82
CA PRO A 99 16.73 -11.55 8.22
C PRO A 99 17.84 -11.18 7.24
N GLY A 100 19.06 -10.96 7.75
CA GLY A 100 20.21 -10.59 6.92
C GLY A 100 20.22 -9.13 6.45
N THR A 101 19.23 -8.32 6.83
CA THR A 101 19.31 -6.86 6.68
C THR A 101 20.21 -6.25 7.75
N ARG A 102 20.68 -5.02 7.51
CA ARG A 102 21.42 -4.19 8.46
C ARG A 102 20.70 -2.89 8.69
N ARG A 103 20.84 -2.33 9.89
CA ARG A 103 20.32 -0.99 10.19
C ARG A 103 21.13 0.04 9.41
N GLY A 104 20.43 0.96 8.75
CA GLY A 104 20.97 2.13 8.08
C GLY A 104 20.28 3.39 8.58
N VAL A 105 20.73 4.55 8.10
CA VAL A 105 20.13 5.84 8.42
C VAL A 105 19.75 6.56 7.12
N ALA A 106 18.53 7.09 7.07
CA ALA A 106 18.06 7.89 5.95
C ALA A 106 17.24 9.09 6.45
N THR A 107 17.44 10.22 5.80
CA THR A 107 16.72 11.48 6.05
C THR A 107 16.30 12.10 4.71
N GLY A 108 15.86 13.36 4.72
CA GLY A 108 15.47 14.12 3.53
C GLY A 108 13.97 14.08 3.26
N GLU A 109 13.57 14.54 2.07
CA GLU A 109 12.16 14.66 1.70
C GLU A 109 11.58 13.38 1.07
N ILE A 110 10.27 13.26 1.13
CA ILE A 110 9.49 12.30 0.36
C ILE A 110 8.35 13.04 -0.34
N ARG A 111 7.99 12.59 -1.54
CA ARG A 111 6.90 13.16 -2.34
C ARG A 111 5.77 12.15 -2.45
N VAL A 112 4.60 12.51 -1.93
CA VAL A 112 3.42 11.66 -1.89
C VAL A 112 2.38 12.16 -2.88
N LEU A 113 1.97 11.34 -3.83
CA LEU A 113 0.80 11.62 -4.66
C LEU A 113 -0.47 11.47 -3.81
N LEU A 114 -1.28 12.53 -3.74
CA LEU A 114 -2.54 12.52 -3.01
C LEU A 114 -3.68 12.17 -3.96
N THR A 115 -4.13 10.91 -3.94
CA THR A 115 -5.11 10.39 -4.90
C THR A 115 -6.56 10.80 -4.59
N GLY A 116 -6.82 11.27 -3.36
CA GLY A 116 -8.12 11.84 -2.98
C GLY A 116 -8.45 13.16 -3.67
N ASP A 117 -7.43 13.89 -4.14
CA ASP A 117 -7.63 15.07 -4.97
C ASP A 117 -7.66 14.68 -6.46
N SER A 118 -8.88 14.46 -6.95
CA SER A 118 -9.12 14.13 -8.37
C SER A 118 -9.23 15.37 -9.25
N THR A 119 -8.96 16.57 -8.73
CA THR A 119 -9.03 17.82 -9.49
C THR A 119 -7.67 18.19 -10.10
N PRO A 120 -7.64 18.92 -11.23
CA PRO A 120 -6.39 19.39 -11.81
C PRO A 120 -5.79 20.59 -11.05
N ASP A 121 -6.55 21.20 -10.14
CA ASP A 121 -6.15 22.40 -9.41
C ASP A 121 -5.81 22.06 -7.96
N LEU A 122 -4.77 22.67 -7.41
CA LEU A 122 -4.49 22.55 -5.97
C LEU A 122 -5.23 23.66 -5.22
N VAL A 123 -6.14 23.29 -4.33
CA VAL A 123 -6.92 24.23 -3.49
C VAL A 123 -6.60 24.02 -2.01
N VAL A 124 -6.31 25.10 -1.29
CA VAL A 124 -6.07 25.07 0.16
C VAL A 124 -6.95 26.07 0.89
N ARG A 125 -7.32 25.78 2.14
CA ARG A 125 -7.91 26.78 3.03
C ARG A 125 -6.87 27.85 3.35
N HIS A 126 -7.32 29.09 3.44
CA HIS A 126 -6.51 30.16 3.98
C HIS A 126 -6.35 30.00 5.50
N GLN A 127 -5.18 30.38 5.99
CA GLN A 127 -4.84 30.50 7.41
C GLN A 127 -3.71 31.53 7.58
N PRO A 128 -3.55 32.14 8.77
CA PRO A 128 -2.45 33.05 9.04
C PRO A 128 -1.09 32.40 8.75
N GLY A 129 -0.23 33.13 8.04
CA GLY A 129 1.10 32.65 7.67
C GLY A 129 1.13 31.62 6.52
N LEU A 130 0.01 31.40 5.82
CA LEU A 130 0.00 30.64 4.57
C LEU A 130 0.94 31.30 3.55
N GLN A 131 1.81 30.50 2.92
CA GLN A 131 2.81 30.95 1.97
C GLN A 131 2.60 30.28 0.61
N LEU A 132 2.71 31.07 -0.45
CA LEU A 132 2.99 30.57 -1.79
C LEU A 132 4.50 30.31 -1.90
N VAL A 133 4.87 29.09 -2.28
CA VAL A 133 6.26 28.71 -2.59
C VAL A 133 6.39 28.55 -4.11
N ALA A 134 7.19 29.41 -4.74
CA ALA A 134 7.36 29.44 -6.18
C ALA A 134 8.78 29.87 -6.55
N GLY A 135 9.45 29.13 -7.45
CA GLY A 135 10.80 29.48 -7.90
C GLY A 135 11.84 29.57 -6.77
N GLY A 136 11.71 28.73 -5.73
CA GLY A 136 12.58 28.75 -4.56
C GLY A 136 12.29 29.86 -3.53
N THR A 137 11.31 30.73 -3.79
CA THR A 137 10.92 31.81 -2.87
C THR A 137 9.60 31.49 -2.19
N ALA A 138 9.53 31.71 -0.87
CA ALA A 138 8.28 31.65 -0.11
C ALA A 138 7.75 33.08 0.11
N THR A 139 6.49 33.33 -0.23
CA THR A 139 5.81 34.62 -0.02
C THR A 139 4.55 34.39 0.78
N VAL A 140 4.41 35.08 1.92
CA VAL A 140 3.20 35.05 2.74
C VAL A 140 2.04 35.64 1.93
N LEU A 141 0.91 34.93 1.90
CA LEU A 141 -0.33 35.36 1.28
C LEU A 141 -1.10 36.26 2.25
N PRO A 142 -1.77 37.32 1.73
CA PRO A 142 -2.46 38.28 2.59
C PRO A 142 -3.60 37.65 3.38
N ASP A 143 -3.72 38.07 4.63
CA ASP A 143 -4.82 37.68 5.52
C ASP A 143 -6.11 38.44 5.17
N GLY A 144 -7.26 37.81 5.44
CA GLY A 144 -8.57 38.46 5.37
C GLY A 144 -9.13 38.75 3.97
N VAL A 145 -8.42 38.38 2.90
CA VAL A 145 -8.89 38.63 1.51
C VAL A 145 -9.66 37.47 0.87
N THR A 146 -9.54 36.27 1.45
CA THR A 146 -10.21 35.04 0.98
C THR A 146 -10.14 33.96 2.05
N ASP A 147 -11.03 32.98 1.97
CA ASP A 147 -10.98 31.77 2.78
C ASP A 147 -10.31 30.58 2.06
N GLN A 148 -10.01 30.71 0.76
CA GLN A 148 -9.33 29.67 -0.02
C GLN A 148 -8.42 30.24 -1.11
N TRP A 149 -7.29 29.57 -1.30
CA TRP A 149 -6.34 29.84 -2.36
C TRP A 149 -6.26 28.66 -3.32
N ARG A 150 -6.09 28.97 -4.61
CA ARG A 150 -6.01 27.98 -5.68
C ARG A 150 -4.80 28.20 -6.57
N LEU A 151 -4.10 27.12 -6.88
CA LEU A 151 -3.18 27.03 -8.01
C LEU A 151 -3.90 26.33 -9.16
N ALA A 152 -4.37 27.13 -10.13
CA ALA A 152 -5.06 26.62 -11.30
C ALA A 152 -4.05 26.22 -12.38
N LEU A 153 -4.11 24.98 -12.85
CA LEU A 153 -3.22 24.47 -13.91
C LEU A 153 -3.84 24.78 -15.28
N THR A 154 -3.36 25.83 -15.93
CA THR A 154 -3.88 26.25 -17.25
C THR A 154 -2.91 25.86 -18.39
N PRO A 155 -3.38 25.79 -19.65
CA PRO A 155 -2.50 25.56 -20.81
C PRO A 155 -1.39 26.61 -20.96
N ARG A 156 -1.56 27.82 -20.40
CA ARG A 156 -0.56 28.89 -20.40
C ARG A 156 0.36 28.87 -19.18
N GLY A 157 0.30 27.80 -18.39
CA GLY A 157 1.02 27.64 -17.13
C GLY A 157 0.15 27.87 -15.89
N PRO A 158 0.68 27.53 -14.70
CA PRO A 158 -0.06 27.68 -13.45
C PRO A 158 -0.37 29.14 -13.10
N ARG A 159 -1.49 29.37 -12.41
CA ARG A 159 -1.88 30.70 -11.91
C ARG A 159 -2.38 30.62 -10.48
N LEU A 160 -1.94 31.57 -9.66
CA LEU A 160 -2.52 31.81 -8.33
C LEU A 160 -3.86 32.53 -8.48
N GLN A 161 -4.85 32.04 -7.76
CA GLN A 161 -6.19 32.61 -7.67
C GLN A 161 -6.69 32.59 -6.23
N ARG A 162 -7.56 33.53 -5.90
CA ARG A 162 -8.30 33.56 -4.64
C ARG A 162 -9.78 33.30 -4.85
N ARG A 163 -10.42 32.69 -3.86
CA ARG A 163 -11.87 32.48 -3.83
C ARG A 163 -12.58 33.80 -3.47
N ASP A 164 -13.59 34.14 -4.24
CA ASP A 164 -14.46 35.31 -4.04
C ASP A 164 -15.91 34.85 -4.11
N VAL A 165 -16.66 34.99 -3.01
CA VAL A 165 -18.07 34.61 -2.95
C VAL A 165 -18.89 35.87 -2.74
N GLN A 166 -19.65 36.26 -3.75
CA GLN A 166 -20.51 37.45 -3.72
C GLN A 166 -21.95 37.04 -3.96
N ALA A 167 -22.85 37.38 -3.03
CA ALA A 167 -24.26 37.01 -3.09
C ALA A 167 -24.50 35.51 -3.38
N GLY A 168 -23.69 34.63 -2.78
CA GLY A 168 -23.75 33.17 -2.98
C GLY A 168 -23.10 32.64 -4.26
N VAL A 169 -22.61 33.51 -5.15
CA VAL A 169 -21.92 33.12 -6.39
C VAL A 169 -20.42 33.02 -6.16
N LEU A 170 -19.87 31.82 -6.37
CA LEU A 170 -18.44 31.56 -6.29
C LEU A 170 -17.72 31.99 -7.58
N ARG A 171 -16.64 32.75 -7.43
CA ARG A 171 -15.71 33.13 -8.50
C ARG A 171 -14.27 32.94 -8.04
N TRP A 172 -13.42 32.51 -8.95
CA TRP A 172 -11.97 32.50 -8.75
C TRP A 172 -11.35 33.72 -9.41
N ARG A 173 -10.79 34.63 -8.60
CA ARG A 173 -10.14 35.85 -9.10
C ARG A 173 -8.66 35.58 -9.36
N PRO A 174 -8.14 35.85 -10.58
CA PRO A 174 -6.72 35.71 -10.87
C PRO A 174 -5.92 36.77 -10.13
N GLU A 175 -4.84 36.33 -9.47
CA GLU A 175 -3.87 37.23 -8.84
C GLU A 175 -2.64 37.38 -9.73
N ARG A 176 -1.94 36.26 -10.03
CA ARG A 176 -0.73 36.28 -10.88
C ARG A 176 -0.37 34.92 -11.47
N PRO A 177 0.37 34.87 -12.60
CA PRO A 177 1.06 33.68 -13.05
C PRO A 177 2.09 33.19 -12.03
N VAL A 178 2.31 31.88 -11.97
CA VAL A 178 3.35 31.26 -11.12
C VAL A 178 4.07 30.16 -11.91
N PRO A 179 5.36 29.89 -11.62
CA PRO A 179 6.11 28.83 -12.30
C PRO A 179 5.54 27.43 -12.02
N ALA A 180 5.85 26.48 -12.89
CA ALA A 180 5.58 25.06 -12.65
C ALA A 180 6.29 24.58 -11.37
N GLY A 181 5.63 23.68 -10.63
CA GLY A 181 6.12 23.21 -9.33
C GLY A 181 5.90 24.18 -8.17
N ALA A 182 5.11 25.25 -8.38
CA ALA A 182 4.60 26.09 -7.30
C ALA A 182 3.70 25.29 -6.36
N GLY A 183 3.65 25.70 -5.10
CA GLY A 183 2.88 25.05 -4.06
C GLY A 183 2.56 25.96 -2.87
N PHE A 184 1.86 25.42 -1.89
CA PHE A 184 1.54 26.10 -0.64
C PHE A 184 2.29 25.48 0.53
N SER A 185 2.76 26.31 1.47
CA SER A 185 3.35 25.89 2.74
C SER A 185 2.89 26.82 3.87
N ALA A 186 3.01 26.40 5.12
CA ALA A 186 2.59 27.20 6.27
C ALA A 186 3.71 27.36 7.31
N GLY A 187 4.95 27.57 6.85
CA GLY A 187 6.09 27.88 7.73
C GLY A 187 6.39 26.81 8.79
N GLY A 188 6.12 25.53 8.50
CA GLY A 188 6.27 24.40 9.43
C GLY A 188 4.96 23.92 10.07
N GLY A 189 3.88 24.71 9.99
CA GLY A 189 2.54 24.29 10.35
C GLY A 189 1.86 23.42 9.27
N PRO A 190 0.77 22.71 9.61
CA PRO A 190 -0.01 21.97 8.64
C PRO A 190 -0.87 22.88 7.75
N LEU A 191 -1.22 22.37 6.56
CA LEU A 191 -2.05 23.00 5.53
C LEU A 191 -3.33 22.20 5.37
N VAL A 192 -4.48 22.84 5.19
CA VAL A 192 -5.72 22.12 4.85
C VAL A 192 -5.92 22.13 3.33
N LEU A 193 -5.75 20.96 2.71
CA LEU A 193 -6.16 20.68 1.33
C LEU A 193 -7.68 20.61 1.27
N VAL A 194 -8.26 21.24 0.25
CA VAL A 194 -9.69 21.13 -0.09
C VAL A 194 -9.81 20.22 -1.30
N ALA A 195 -10.26 18.98 -1.10
CA ALA A 195 -10.43 17.99 -2.15
C ALA A 195 -11.91 17.58 -2.30
N PRO A 196 -12.32 17.00 -3.45
CA PRO A 196 -13.68 16.50 -3.63
C PRO A 196 -14.10 15.46 -2.59
N THR A 197 -13.15 14.70 -2.05
CA THR A 197 -13.37 13.71 -0.98
C THR A 197 -13.49 14.32 0.42
N GLY A 198 -13.30 15.63 0.55
CA GLY A 198 -13.32 16.37 1.82
C GLY A 198 -12.00 17.09 2.12
N ASP A 199 -12.04 17.93 3.16
CA ASP A 199 -10.87 18.67 3.63
C ASP A 199 -9.93 17.75 4.44
N ALA A 200 -8.61 17.87 4.23
CA ALA A 200 -7.61 17.10 4.96
C ALA A 200 -6.34 17.92 5.23
N ALA A 201 -5.75 17.73 6.41
CA ALA A 201 -4.57 18.48 6.84
C ALA A 201 -3.26 17.73 6.55
N TYR A 202 -2.25 18.44 6.01
CA TYR A 202 -0.96 17.89 5.60
C TYR A 202 0.20 18.77 6.07
N ARG A 203 1.30 18.16 6.51
CA ARG A 203 2.56 18.86 6.81
C ARG A 203 3.36 19.13 5.54
N GLY A 204 4.38 19.99 5.65
CA GLY A 204 5.29 20.31 4.56
C GLY A 204 4.64 21.23 3.52
N ARG A 205 4.74 20.83 2.25
CA ARG A 205 4.27 21.61 1.10
C ARG A 205 3.33 20.78 0.23
N LEU A 206 2.24 21.40 -0.22
CA LEU A 206 1.37 20.86 -1.26
C LEU A 206 1.76 21.49 -2.59
N VAL A 207 2.05 20.68 -3.60
CA VAL A 207 2.57 21.11 -4.91
C VAL A 207 1.60 20.70 -6.01
N ALA A 208 1.26 21.64 -6.89
CA ALA A 208 0.45 21.34 -8.07
C ALA A 208 1.37 20.83 -9.20
N VAL A 209 1.17 19.59 -9.63
CA VAL A 209 2.00 18.94 -10.66
C VAL A 209 1.19 18.68 -11.93
N PRO A 210 1.52 19.34 -13.07
CA PRO A 210 0.83 19.12 -14.34
C PRO A 210 0.81 17.67 -14.79
N GLY A 211 -0.37 17.18 -15.19
CA GLY A 211 -0.57 15.81 -15.66
C GLY A 211 -0.52 14.74 -14.55
N VAL A 212 -0.35 15.14 -13.29
CA VAL A 212 -0.23 14.24 -12.14
C VAL A 212 -1.29 14.55 -11.07
N GLY A 213 -1.46 15.83 -10.71
CA GLY A 213 -2.35 16.25 -9.62
C GLY A 213 -1.58 16.84 -8.44
N THR A 214 -2.15 16.71 -7.24
CA THR A 214 -1.55 17.25 -6.01
C THR A 214 -0.51 16.30 -5.42
N VAL A 215 0.69 16.83 -5.19
CA VAL A 215 1.80 16.10 -4.55
C VAL A 215 2.18 16.77 -3.24
N ASN A 216 2.15 16.02 -2.13
CA ASN A 216 2.64 16.48 -0.84
C ASN A 216 4.15 16.18 -0.71
N THR A 217 4.95 17.23 -0.60
CA THR A 217 6.40 17.15 -0.35
C THR A 217 6.69 17.52 1.10
N LEU A 218 7.32 16.62 1.85
CA LEU A 218 7.55 16.80 3.29
C LEU A 218 8.79 16.04 3.79
N PRO A 219 9.33 16.41 4.97
CA PRO A 219 10.37 15.62 5.62
C PRO A 219 9.93 14.19 5.86
N LEU A 220 10.86 13.24 5.69
CA LEU A 220 10.60 11.81 5.83
C LEU A 220 9.96 11.45 7.19
N GLU A 221 10.40 12.05 8.29
CA GLU A 221 9.82 11.75 9.61
C GLU A 221 8.37 12.22 9.74
N ASP A 222 8.03 13.39 9.20
CA ASP A 222 6.64 13.87 9.18
C ASP A 222 5.74 12.97 8.34
N TYR A 223 6.25 12.44 7.23
CA TYR A 223 5.55 11.43 6.45
C TYR A 223 5.29 10.15 7.26
N VAL A 224 6.31 9.63 7.96
CA VAL A 224 6.18 8.41 8.74
C VAL A 224 5.14 8.58 9.86
N ARG A 225 5.05 9.76 10.50
CA ARG A 225 3.99 10.06 11.48
C ARG A 225 2.58 9.92 10.88
N GLY A 226 2.40 10.32 9.62
CA GLY A 226 1.12 10.20 8.91
C GLY A 226 0.78 8.79 8.41
N VAL A 227 1.74 7.84 8.44
CA VAL A 227 1.56 6.45 7.95
C VAL A 227 1.39 5.45 9.09
N VAL A 228 2.25 5.51 10.11
CA VAL A 228 2.42 4.40 11.08
C VAL A 228 1.12 3.97 11.71
N THR A 229 0.31 4.93 12.19
CA THR A 229 -0.96 4.62 12.86
C THR A 229 -2.17 4.51 11.95
N ARG A 230 -1.97 4.67 10.63
CA ARG A 230 -2.93 4.23 9.61
C ARG A 230 -2.73 2.77 9.22
N GLU A 231 -1.52 2.28 9.32
CA GLU A 231 -1.16 0.88 9.03
C GLU A 231 -1.31 -0.02 10.25
N MET A 232 -0.92 0.45 11.44
CA MET A 232 -0.94 -0.32 12.69
C MET A 232 -1.68 0.44 13.79
N PRO A 233 -2.62 -0.18 14.54
CA PRO A 233 -3.36 0.52 15.60
C PRO A 233 -2.42 1.14 16.66
N ALA A 234 -2.68 2.39 17.02
CA ALA A 234 -1.91 3.12 18.03
C ALA A 234 -1.95 2.47 19.42
N SER A 235 -2.95 1.64 19.70
CA SER A 235 -3.12 0.90 20.96
C SER A 235 -2.29 -0.38 21.06
N TRP A 236 -1.63 -0.80 19.96
CA TRP A 236 -0.78 -1.98 19.97
C TRP A 236 0.54 -1.73 20.71
N PRO A 237 1.26 -2.80 21.12
CA PRO A 237 2.50 -2.66 21.86
C PRO A 237 3.52 -1.74 21.16
N ALA A 238 4.19 -0.87 21.93
CA ALA A 238 5.06 0.18 21.39
C ALA A 238 6.18 -0.36 20.48
N HIS A 239 6.76 -1.53 20.78
CA HIS A 239 7.78 -2.15 19.93
C HIS A 239 7.24 -2.61 18.57
N ALA A 240 5.98 -3.02 18.47
CA ALA A 240 5.35 -3.33 17.19
C ALA A 240 5.17 -2.05 16.34
N VAL A 241 4.68 -0.98 16.96
CA VAL A 241 4.48 0.32 16.30
C VAL A 241 5.83 0.91 15.85
N ALA A 242 6.89 0.75 16.64
CA ALA A 242 8.26 1.14 16.28
C ALA A 242 8.82 0.30 15.12
N ALA A 243 8.58 -1.01 15.08
CA ALA A 243 8.96 -1.85 13.95
C ALA A 243 8.23 -1.41 12.66
N GLN A 244 6.93 -1.11 12.76
CA GLN A 244 6.14 -0.54 11.67
C GLN A 244 6.73 0.79 11.16
N ALA A 245 7.19 1.68 12.06
CA ALA A 245 7.83 2.94 11.68
C ALA A 245 9.10 2.72 10.84
N VAL A 246 9.97 1.81 11.25
CA VAL A 246 11.20 1.49 10.49
C VAL A 246 10.87 0.83 9.15
N ALA A 247 9.93 -0.13 9.12
CA ALA A 247 9.52 -0.78 7.89
C ALA A 247 8.88 0.22 6.90
N ALA A 248 8.02 1.12 7.40
CA ALA A 248 7.39 2.16 6.59
C ALA A 248 8.42 3.15 6.02
N ARG A 249 9.31 3.66 6.88
CA ARG A 249 10.42 4.57 6.49
C ARG A 249 11.31 3.96 5.43
N THR A 250 11.69 2.70 5.60
CA THR A 250 12.58 1.99 4.67
C THR A 250 11.93 1.84 3.29
N TYR A 251 10.65 1.47 3.25
CA TYR A 251 9.88 1.35 2.01
C TYR A 251 9.78 2.68 1.27
N ALA A 252 9.50 3.77 1.99
CA ALA A 252 9.43 5.11 1.42
C ALA A 252 10.77 5.55 0.82
N VAL A 253 11.88 5.34 1.55
CA VAL A 253 13.24 5.65 1.07
C VAL A 253 13.59 4.81 -0.16
N ARG A 254 13.24 3.52 -0.18
CA ARG A 254 13.43 2.65 -1.35
C ARG A 254 12.62 3.12 -2.57
N SER A 255 11.45 3.71 -2.34
CA SER A 255 10.53 4.15 -3.40
C SER A 255 10.90 5.49 -4.03
N ARG A 256 11.91 6.19 -3.49
CA ARG A 256 12.41 7.45 -4.04
C ARG A 256 12.83 7.28 -5.51
N SER A 257 12.37 8.20 -6.36
CA SER A 257 12.57 8.08 -7.81
C SER A 257 12.81 9.42 -8.48
N THR A 258 13.88 9.55 -9.25
CA THR A 258 14.12 10.73 -10.10
C THR A 258 13.32 10.69 -11.41
N ALA A 259 12.76 9.54 -11.77
CA ALA A 259 12.00 9.35 -13.01
C ALA A 259 10.53 9.81 -12.90
N ARG A 260 10.03 10.03 -11.68
CA ARG A 260 8.64 10.41 -11.40
C ARG A 260 8.58 11.70 -10.58
N ALA A 261 7.45 12.40 -10.68
CA ALA A 261 7.18 13.59 -9.89
C ALA A 261 6.88 13.29 -8.40
N TRP A 262 6.63 12.02 -8.07
CA TRP A 262 6.31 11.52 -6.74
C TRP A 262 7.05 10.20 -6.48
N ASP A 263 7.23 9.87 -5.20
CA ASP A 263 7.95 8.68 -4.74
C ASP A 263 6.96 7.56 -4.36
N VAL A 264 5.95 7.92 -3.56
CA VAL A 264 4.88 7.04 -3.06
C VAL A 264 3.49 7.67 -3.27
N CYS A 265 2.44 6.88 -3.10
CA CYS A 265 1.04 7.28 -3.17
C CYS A 265 0.35 7.05 -1.81
N ASP A 266 -0.82 7.65 -1.58
CA ASP A 266 -1.55 7.62 -0.30
C ASP A 266 -2.51 6.43 -0.13
N THR A 267 -2.43 5.43 -1.02
CA THR A 267 -3.28 4.23 -0.99
C THR A 267 -2.49 2.98 -0.63
N THR A 268 -3.19 1.87 -0.44
CA THR A 268 -2.60 0.53 -0.22
C THR A 268 -1.74 0.02 -1.38
N SER A 269 -1.77 0.69 -2.55
CA SER A 269 -0.81 0.40 -3.63
C SER A 269 0.61 0.81 -3.26
N CYS A 270 0.75 1.74 -2.31
CA CYS A 270 2.00 2.17 -1.72
C CYS A 270 1.89 2.02 -0.19
N GLN A 271 1.51 3.07 0.54
CA GLN A 271 1.24 3.06 1.98
C GLN A 271 0.08 3.98 2.28
N VAL A 272 -0.77 3.61 3.24
CA VAL A 272 -1.90 4.46 3.64
C VAL A 272 -1.37 5.69 4.36
N TYR A 273 -1.38 6.83 3.67
CA TYR A 273 -0.89 8.10 4.21
C TYR A 273 -2.07 9.01 4.58
N GLY A 274 -2.18 9.34 5.87
CA GLY A 274 -3.30 10.10 6.42
C GLY A 274 -3.08 11.59 6.60
N GLY A 275 -1.91 12.11 6.21
CA GLY A 275 -1.47 13.44 6.63
C GLY A 275 -1.47 13.57 8.15
N VAL A 276 -1.84 14.76 8.65
CA VAL A 276 -1.93 15.05 10.09
C VAL A 276 -2.99 14.17 10.77
N GLY A 277 -4.06 13.81 10.07
CA GLY A 277 -5.09 12.92 10.60
C GLY A 277 -4.61 11.48 10.81
N GLY A 278 -3.38 11.14 10.40
CA GLY A 278 -2.72 9.87 10.70
C GLY A 278 -1.90 9.89 11.98
N GLU A 279 -1.61 11.06 12.53
CA GLU A 279 -0.70 11.25 13.67
C GLU A 279 -1.38 10.91 15.00
N THR A 280 -0.65 10.26 15.89
CA THR A 280 -1.10 9.94 17.26
C THR A 280 0.10 10.00 18.20
N ALA A 281 -0.13 10.22 19.50
CA ALA A 281 0.96 10.27 20.47
C ALA A 281 1.81 8.99 20.51
N ALA A 282 1.18 7.81 20.39
CA ALA A 282 1.89 6.53 20.34
C ALA A 282 2.69 6.37 19.04
N GLY A 283 2.12 6.77 17.89
CA GLY A 283 2.83 6.81 16.62
C GLY A 283 4.03 7.74 16.67
N ASP A 284 3.86 8.95 17.19
CA ASP A 284 4.94 9.94 17.32
C ASP A 284 6.07 9.45 18.24
N ALA A 285 5.73 8.78 19.34
CA ALA A 285 6.71 8.16 20.22
C ALA A 285 7.51 7.06 19.50
N ALA A 286 6.84 6.21 18.72
CA ALA A 286 7.49 5.16 17.92
C ALA A 286 8.38 5.73 16.80
N VAL A 287 7.93 6.79 16.12
CA VAL A 287 8.72 7.51 15.11
C VAL A 287 9.95 8.13 15.75
N SER A 288 9.79 8.82 16.88
CA SER A 288 10.89 9.44 17.64
C SER A 288 11.93 8.40 18.09
N ALA A 289 11.48 7.29 18.68
CA ALA A 289 12.34 6.20 19.14
C ALA A 289 13.12 5.50 18.01
N THR A 290 12.70 5.67 16.75
CA THR A 290 13.31 5.03 15.58
C THR A 290 13.80 6.03 14.54
N THR A 291 13.97 7.31 14.92
CA THR A 291 14.27 8.42 14.02
C THR A 291 15.39 8.08 13.04
N GLY A 292 15.12 8.27 11.74
CA GLY A 292 16.07 8.02 10.67
C GLY A 292 16.43 6.54 10.43
N THR A 293 16.05 5.61 11.31
CA THR A 293 16.44 4.21 11.19
C THR A 293 15.72 3.54 10.03
N THR A 294 16.49 2.86 9.19
CA THR A 294 16.02 2.07 8.05
C THR A 294 16.68 0.70 8.01
N LEU A 295 16.18 -0.21 7.18
CA LEU A 295 16.82 -1.49 6.88
C LEU A 295 17.48 -1.44 5.50
N THR A 296 18.67 -2.02 5.41
CA THR A 296 19.47 -2.08 4.19
C THR A 296 19.94 -3.49 3.91
N HIS A 297 20.09 -3.84 2.64
CA HIS A 297 20.71 -5.07 2.20
C HIS A 297 21.61 -4.77 1.00
N GLY A 298 22.88 -5.20 1.06
CA GLY A 298 23.86 -4.84 0.03
C GLY A 298 24.12 -3.33 -0.09
N GLY A 299 23.96 -2.57 1.00
CA GLY A 299 24.13 -1.11 1.02
C GLY A 299 22.95 -0.31 0.46
N LEU A 300 21.91 -0.98 -0.04
CA LEU A 300 20.70 -0.34 -0.57
C LEU A 300 19.53 -0.50 0.41
N PRO A 301 18.58 0.46 0.45
CA PRO A 301 17.35 0.32 1.22
C PRO A 301 16.62 -0.99 0.87
N ALA A 302 16.35 -1.82 1.89
CA ALA A 302 15.71 -3.12 1.73
C ALA A 302 14.24 -2.97 1.30
N LEU A 303 13.70 -3.97 0.62
CA LEU A 303 12.27 -4.03 0.34
C LEU A 303 11.53 -4.54 1.59
N THR A 304 10.95 -3.64 2.37
CA THR A 304 10.25 -3.94 3.63
C THR A 304 8.75 -4.10 3.43
N MET A 305 8.33 -5.16 2.72
CA MET A 305 6.90 -5.47 2.58
C MET A 305 6.30 -5.88 3.93
N TYR A 306 5.03 -5.54 4.14
CA TYR A 306 4.28 -5.92 5.33
C TYR A 306 2.80 -6.07 5.00
N SER A 307 2.09 -6.90 5.75
CA SER A 307 0.65 -7.10 5.60
C SER A 307 -0.01 -7.44 6.93
N SER A 308 -1.34 -7.39 6.99
CA SER A 308 -2.10 -7.53 8.24
C SER A 308 -1.71 -8.79 9.03
N SER A 309 -1.86 -9.96 8.41
CA SER A 309 -1.50 -11.24 9.02
C SER A 309 -0.95 -12.19 7.96
N ASN A 310 0.12 -12.90 8.28
CA ASN A 310 0.68 -13.92 7.40
C ASN A 310 0.09 -15.31 7.66
N GLY A 311 -0.80 -15.47 8.65
CA GLY A 311 -1.46 -16.74 8.95
C GLY A 311 -0.56 -17.77 9.63
N GLY A 312 0.57 -17.34 10.20
CA GLY A 312 1.56 -18.20 10.86
C GLY A 312 2.74 -18.61 9.98
N ARG A 313 2.82 -18.10 8.73
CA ARG A 313 3.97 -18.33 7.84
C ARG A 313 4.12 -17.23 6.80
N ALA A 314 5.28 -16.57 6.81
CA ALA A 314 5.66 -15.61 5.79
C ALA A 314 6.09 -16.32 4.49
N LEU A 315 5.98 -15.63 3.36
CA LEU A 315 6.37 -16.12 2.05
C LEU A 315 7.64 -15.48 1.52
N SER A 316 8.40 -16.32 0.81
CA SER A 316 9.51 -15.84 0.01
C SER A 316 9.04 -14.92 -1.10
N ALA A 317 9.74 -13.80 -1.28
CA ALA A 317 9.58 -12.91 -2.43
C ALA A 317 10.77 -12.99 -3.39
N GLY A 318 11.57 -14.06 -3.30
CA GLY A 318 12.79 -14.24 -4.10
C GLY A 318 13.96 -13.34 -3.68
N LEU A 319 13.87 -12.68 -2.51
CA LEU A 319 14.94 -11.88 -1.92
C LEU A 319 15.49 -12.58 -0.67
N PRO A 320 16.80 -12.52 -0.39
CA PRO A 320 17.43 -13.27 0.72
C PRO A 320 16.93 -12.86 2.11
N TYR A 321 16.29 -11.70 2.22
CA TYR A 321 15.70 -11.16 3.45
C TYR A 321 14.16 -11.14 3.44
N LEU A 322 13.52 -11.69 2.41
CA LEU A 322 12.08 -11.93 2.36
C LEU A 322 11.90 -13.41 2.08
N VAL A 323 11.94 -14.20 3.15
CA VAL A 323 12.07 -15.65 3.10
C VAL A 323 10.77 -16.34 3.50
N ASP A 324 10.63 -17.59 3.06
CA ASP A 324 9.58 -18.45 3.56
C ASP A 324 9.97 -18.96 4.95
N GLN A 325 9.20 -18.58 5.98
CA GLN A 325 9.48 -18.96 7.37
C GLN A 325 8.22 -19.04 8.22
N ARG A 326 8.25 -19.92 9.22
CA ARG A 326 7.19 -20.02 10.24
C ARG A 326 7.18 -18.76 11.10
N ASP A 327 6.00 -18.24 11.36
CA ASP A 327 5.75 -17.11 12.26
C ASP A 327 4.93 -17.57 13.48
N PRO A 328 5.58 -17.86 14.62
CA PRO A 328 4.87 -18.27 15.83
C PRO A 328 4.08 -17.12 16.48
N TRP A 329 4.36 -15.88 16.11
CA TRP A 329 3.80 -14.69 16.76
C TRP A 329 2.50 -14.22 16.12
N ASP A 330 2.21 -14.66 14.89
CA ASP A 330 0.97 -14.33 14.20
C ASP A 330 -0.28 -14.97 14.86
N ASP A 331 -0.12 -16.11 15.54
CA ASP A 331 -1.16 -16.72 16.38
C ASP A 331 -1.29 -16.00 17.74
N TRP A 332 -1.43 -14.69 17.67
CA TRP A 332 -1.65 -13.81 18.80
C TRP A 332 -3.15 -13.68 19.06
N ALA A 333 -3.60 -13.83 20.31
CA ALA A 333 -5.04 -13.88 20.63
C ALA A 333 -5.89 -12.71 20.05
N PRO A 334 -5.39 -11.46 20.00
CA PRO A 334 -6.07 -10.35 19.32
C PRO A 334 -6.10 -10.40 17.79
N ASN A 335 -5.48 -11.38 17.13
CA ASN A 335 -5.46 -11.52 15.68
C ASN A 335 -6.67 -12.33 15.16
N PRO A 336 -7.74 -11.67 14.67
CA PRO A 336 -8.89 -12.38 14.11
C PRO A 336 -8.63 -12.93 12.71
N ASN A 337 -7.43 -12.69 12.16
CA ASN A 337 -7.06 -13.07 10.80
C ASN A 337 -6.09 -14.24 10.76
N HIS A 338 -5.58 -14.70 11.92
CA HIS A 338 -4.74 -15.89 11.97
C HIS A 338 -5.46 -17.08 11.33
N THR A 339 -6.74 -17.24 11.67
CA THR A 339 -7.68 -18.13 10.99
C THR A 339 -8.97 -17.40 10.67
N TRP A 340 -9.65 -17.78 9.60
CA TRP A 340 -10.95 -17.24 9.23
C TRP A 340 -11.83 -18.30 8.55
N ARG A 341 -13.13 -18.02 8.49
CA ARG A 341 -14.13 -18.85 7.81
C ARG A 341 -14.96 -17.99 6.87
N ARG A 342 -15.22 -18.49 5.67
CA ARG A 342 -16.03 -17.79 4.65
C ARG A 342 -16.98 -18.76 3.98
N MET A 343 -18.22 -18.34 3.75
CA MET A 343 -19.18 -19.05 2.93
C MET A 343 -19.33 -18.30 1.61
N VAL A 344 -19.22 -19.01 0.49
CA VAL A 344 -19.32 -18.46 -0.86
C VAL A 344 -20.46 -19.18 -1.57
N ALA A 345 -21.38 -18.42 -2.15
CA ALA A 345 -22.47 -19.02 -2.92
C ALA A 345 -21.90 -19.72 -4.16
N ASP A 346 -22.47 -20.89 -4.50
CA ASP A 346 -22.27 -21.55 -5.78
C ASP A 346 -22.37 -20.57 -6.97
N THR A 347 -23.40 -19.73 -7.00
CA THR A 347 -23.60 -18.72 -8.05
C THR A 347 -22.49 -17.69 -8.13
N THR A 348 -21.79 -17.39 -7.03
CA THR A 348 -20.62 -16.50 -7.06
C THR A 348 -19.41 -17.19 -7.69
N LEU A 349 -19.25 -18.50 -7.48
CA LEU A 349 -18.20 -19.29 -8.12
C LEU A 349 -18.49 -19.48 -9.62
N GLU A 350 -19.75 -19.69 -10.00
CA GLU A 350 -20.19 -19.77 -11.40
C GLU A 350 -19.85 -18.49 -12.17
N GLN A 351 -20.01 -17.31 -11.55
CA GLN A 351 -19.64 -16.02 -12.16
C GLN A 351 -18.15 -15.87 -12.47
N LEU A 352 -17.27 -16.68 -11.86
CA LEU A 352 -15.86 -16.72 -12.25
C LEU A 352 -15.72 -17.30 -13.65
N ARG A 353 -16.51 -18.32 -13.99
CA ARG A 353 -16.46 -19.03 -15.27
C ARG A 353 -17.87 -19.43 -15.74
N PRO A 354 -18.70 -18.51 -16.26
CA PRO A 354 -20.09 -18.80 -16.63
C PRO A 354 -20.26 -19.98 -17.61
N ALA A 355 -19.22 -20.29 -18.40
CA ALA A 355 -19.22 -21.40 -19.34
C ALA A 355 -19.28 -22.80 -18.69
N VAL A 356 -19.08 -22.93 -17.37
CA VAL A 356 -19.21 -24.24 -16.70
C VAL A 356 -20.66 -24.63 -16.41
N GLY A 357 -21.62 -23.70 -16.54
CA GLY A 357 -23.01 -23.92 -16.14
C GLY A 357 -23.16 -23.94 -14.62
N ASP A 358 -24.19 -24.61 -14.12
CA ASP A 358 -24.44 -24.74 -12.68
C ASP A 358 -23.31 -25.53 -12.01
N LEU A 359 -22.81 -25.03 -10.88
CA LEU A 359 -21.69 -25.66 -10.18
C LEU A 359 -22.11 -26.99 -9.56
N VAL A 360 -21.38 -28.06 -9.85
CA VAL A 360 -21.61 -29.41 -9.29
C VAL A 360 -20.48 -29.86 -8.38
N ALA A 361 -19.27 -29.36 -8.58
CA ALA A 361 -18.13 -29.64 -7.71
C ALA A 361 -17.01 -28.60 -7.80
N VAL A 362 -16.18 -28.58 -6.76
CA VAL A 362 -15.01 -27.70 -6.68
C VAL A 362 -13.80 -28.44 -6.11
N GLU A 363 -12.59 -28.10 -6.55
CA GLU A 363 -11.37 -28.76 -6.08
C GLU A 363 -10.17 -27.81 -6.10
N VAL A 364 -9.33 -27.88 -5.07
CA VAL A 364 -8.02 -27.21 -5.09
C VAL A 364 -7.03 -28.09 -5.85
N LEU A 365 -6.54 -27.59 -7.00
CA LEU A 365 -5.65 -28.36 -7.86
C LEU A 365 -4.18 -28.25 -7.45
N ALA A 366 -3.76 -27.05 -7.07
CA ALA A 366 -2.35 -26.78 -6.76
C ALA A 366 -2.20 -25.74 -5.66
N ARG A 367 -1.06 -25.83 -4.97
CA ARG A 367 -0.63 -24.93 -3.91
C ARG A 367 0.86 -24.63 -4.06
N GLU A 368 1.30 -23.56 -3.40
CA GLU A 368 2.70 -23.11 -3.47
C GLU A 368 3.67 -23.94 -2.59
N GLY A 369 3.15 -24.77 -1.67
CA GLY A 369 3.95 -25.53 -0.70
C GLY A 369 4.11 -24.81 0.65
N GLY A 370 4.44 -25.59 1.70
CA GLY A 370 4.64 -25.08 3.07
C GLY A 370 3.35 -24.76 3.84
N GLY A 371 3.37 -24.83 5.17
CA GLY A 371 2.22 -24.50 6.02
C GLY A 371 1.05 -25.51 5.98
N GLU A 372 -0.04 -25.19 6.72
CA GLU A 372 -1.27 -26.00 6.74
C GLU A 372 -1.82 -26.19 5.31
N TRP A 373 -2.28 -27.41 5.02
CA TRP A 373 -2.82 -27.88 3.73
C TRP A 373 -1.86 -27.84 2.54
N GLY A 374 -0.58 -27.53 2.74
CA GLY A 374 0.38 -27.32 1.65
C GLY A 374 0.40 -25.89 1.12
N GLY A 375 -0.13 -24.92 1.89
CA GLY A 375 0.09 -23.50 1.66
C GLY A 375 -1.00 -22.84 0.82
N ARG A 376 -0.70 -21.69 0.23
CA ARG A 376 -1.70 -20.94 -0.53
C ARG A 376 -2.05 -21.63 -1.83
N VAL A 377 -3.34 -21.59 -2.16
CA VAL A 377 -3.91 -22.09 -3.41
C VAL A 377 -3.32 -21.31 -4.57
N THR A 378 -2.84 -22.02 -5.59
CA THR A 378 -2.37 -21.42 -6.86
C THR A 378 -3.38 -21.66 -7.99
N SER A 379 -4.18 -22.73 -7.92
CA SER A 379 -5.28 -22.96 -8.85
C SER A 379 -6.43 -23.77 -8.24
N LEU A 380 -7.65 -23.43 -8.68
CA LEU A 380 -8.91 -24.06 -8.30
C LEU A 380 -9.60 -24.59 -9.56
N ARG A 381 -10.15 -25.81 -9.50
CA ARG A 381 -11.01 -26.38 -10.54
C ARG A 381 -12.47 -26.18 -10.17
N LEU A 382 -13.23 -25.62 -11.09
CA LEU A 382 -14.69 -25.58 -11.08
C LEU A 382 -15.20 -26.66 -12.03
N VAL A 383 -16.12 -27.49 -11.55
CA VAL A 383 -16.83 -28.49 -12.35
C VAL A 383 -18.30 -28.10 -12.32
N GLY A 384 -18.87 -27.84 -13.49
CA GLY A 384 -20.28 -27.54 -13.63
C GLY A 384 -20.97 -28.48 -14.62
N THR A 385 -22.27 -28.27 -14.83
CA THR A 385 -23.12 -29.14 -15.66
C THR A 385 -22.72 -29.16 -17.14
N THR A 386 -22.08 -28.11 -17.65
CA THR A 386 -21.70 -27.99 -19.07
C THR A 386 -20.21 -28.09 -19.33
N GLY A 387 -19.37 -28.14 -18.28
CA GLY A 387 -17.92 -28.25 -18.46
C GLY A 387 -17.10 -28.07 -17.20
N THR A 388 -15.79 -27.96 -17.39
CA THR A 388 -14.83 -27.70 -16.30
C THR A 388 -13.94 -26.52 -16.65
N ALA A 389 -13.51 -25.77 -15.64
CA ALA A 389 -12.60 -24.66 -15.80
C ALA A 389 -11.60 -24.57 -14.65
N THR A 390 -10.40 -24.10 -14.96
CA THR A 390 -9.38 -23.77 -13.94
C THR A 390 -9.35 -22.26 -13.72
N VAL A 391 -9.31 -21.86 -12.45
CA VAL A 391 -9.23 -20.46 -12.02
C VAL A 391 -7.93 -20.27 -11.22
N PRO A 392 -7.09 -19.28 -11.56
CA PRO A 392 -5.91 -18.93 -10.78
C PRO A 392 -6.27 -18.48 -9.35
N GLY A 393 -5.46 -18.85 -8.37
CA GLY A 393 -5.70 -18.54 -6.95
C GLY A 393 -5.81 -17.04 -6.64
N ASP A 394 -5.01 -16.21 -7.32
CA ASP A 394 -5.09 -14.74 -7.16
C ASP A 394 -6.42 -14.18 -7.69
N GLU A 395 -6.95 -14.75 -8.78
CA GLU A 395 -8.27 -14.38 -9.29
C GLU A 395 -9.36 -14.80 -8.31
N VAL A 396 -9.27 -16.01 -7.75
CA VAL A 396 -10.21 -16.49 -6.71
C VAL A 396 -10.22 -15.53 -5.52
N LYS A 397 -9.04 -15.16 -4.99
CA LYS A 397 -8.93 -14.21 -3.88
C LYS A 397 -9.57 -12.87 -4.22
N ALA A 398 -9.21 -12.28 -5.36
CA ALA A 398 -9.67 -10.96 -5.76
C ALA A 398 -11.19 -10.93 -6.00
N ARG A 399 -11.71 -11.88 -6.77
CA ARG A 399 -13.13 -11.90 -7.19
C ARG A 399 -14.08 -12.35 -6.09
N LEU A 400 -13.63 -13.18 -5.15
CA LEU A 400 -14.44 -13.61 -4.01
C LEU A 400 -14.24 -12.75 -2.75
N GLY A 401 -13.35 -11.75 -2.81
CA GLY A 401 -13.04 -10.88 -1.67
C GLY A 401 -12.44 -11.63 -0.49
N LEU A 402 -11.62 -12.65 -0.74
CA LEU A 402 -10.98 -13.42 0.34
C LEU A 402 -9.83 -12.61 0.96
N LYS A 403 -9.62 -12.80 2.27
CA LYS A 403 -8.48 -12.22 3.00
C LYS A 403 -7.14 -12.70 2.44
N GLU A 404 -7.09 -13.97 2.03
CA GLU A 404 -5.95 -14.65 1.43
C GLU A 404 -6.44 -15.81 0.52
N ARG A 405 -5.61 -16.21 -0.44
CA ARG A 405 -5.63 -17.52 -1.13
C ARG A 405 -5.12 -18.69 -0.26
N TRP A 406 -4.74 -18.49 1.00
CA TRP A 406 -4.43 -19.54 1.98
C TRP A 406 -5.71 -20.10 2.59
N PHE A 407 -6.37 -20.98 1.87
CA PHE A 407 -7.60 -21.62 2.34
C PHE A 407 -7.70 -23.09 1.96
N THR A 408 -8.65 -23.77 2.57
CA THR A 408 -9.11 -25.09 2.20
C THR A 408 -10.63 -25.13 2.09
N LEU A 409 -11.12 -26.09 1.31
CA LEU A 409 -12.52 -26.47 1.26
C LEU A 409 -12.86 -27.30 2.49
N VAL A 410 -13.99 -26.98 3.13
CA VAL A 410 -14.49 -27.71 4.31
C VAL A 410 -15.74 -28.53 3.95
N GLY A 411 -16.59 -28.02 3.07
CA GLY A 411 -17.81 -28.70 2.64
C GLY A 411 -18.74 -27.78 1.88
N ALA A 412 -19.89 -28.31 1.45
CA ALA A 412 -20.99 -27.56 0.88
C ALA A 412 -22.23 -27.70 1.78
N ARG A 413 -23.01 -26.61 1.92
CA ARG A 413 -24.25 -26.58 2.71
C ARG A 413 -25.34 -25.93 1.88
N ARG A 414 -26.52 -26.55 1.76
CA ARG A 414 -27.66 -25.91 1.09
C ARG A 414 -28.00 -24.58 1.78
N ARG A 415 -28.41 -23.61 0.97
CA ARG A 415 -28.72 -22.25 1.42
C ARG A 415 -30.07 -22.16 2.12
#